data_AF-A0A2W5AA62-F1
#
_entry.id   AF-A0A2W5AA62-F1
#
_cell.length_a   1.000
_cell.length_b   1.000
_cell.length_c   1.000
_cell.angle_alpha   90.00
_cell.angle_beta   90.00
_cell.angle_gamma   90.00
#
_symmetry.space_group_name_H-M   'P 1'
#
loop_
_entity.id
_entity.type
_entity.pdbx_description
1 polymer ?
#
loop_
_entity_poly.entity_id
_entity_poly.type
_entity_poly.pdbx_seq_one_letter_code
_entity_poly.pdbx_strand_id
1 'polypeptide(L)'
;MTDRYTGKPFLKLLESYVLDATGHLDADSDAALTAMEPGYREMFGEAGPWRAIVAQRMRFPEGMAGAIREVWEKGRAKFVAANGYEPDPAEFSRFFVDTNFPH
;
A
#
# COMPACT_ATOMS: atom_id res chain seq x y z
N MET A 1 21.63 1.87 7.43
CA MET A 1 20.21 2.04 7.07
C MET A 1 19.92 1.02 5.99
N THR A 2 19.36 -0.12 6.35
CA THR A 2 19.01 -1.17 5.39
C THR A 2 17.89 -0.61 4.53
N ASP A 3 18.20 -0.31 3.28
CA ASP A 3 17.22 0.17 2.32
C ASP A 3 16.24 -0.99 2.08
N ARG A 4 15.15 -1.02 2.87
CA ARG A 4 14.08 -2.06 2.88
C ARG A 4 13.53 -2.33 1.48
N TYR A 5 13.71 -1.37 0.59
CA TYR A 5 13.24 -1.37 -0.79
C TYR A 5 14.29 -1.88 -1.79
N THR A 6 15.56 -2.02 -1.39
CA THR A 6 16.63 -2.53 -2.24
C THR A 6 16.34 -3.97 -2.63
N GLY A 7 16.17 -4.21 -3.93
CA GLY A 7 15.79 -5.51 -4.49
C GLY A 7 14.33 -5.90 -4.25
N LYS A 8 13.52 -5.04 -3.62
CA LYS A 8 12.08 -5.27 -3.37
C LYS A 8 11.22 -4.11 -3.89
N PRO A 9 11.28 -3.77 -5.19
CA PRO A 9 10.49 -2.66 -5.76
C PRO A 9 8.97 -2.88 -5.59
N PHE A 10 8.54 -4.13 -5.54
CA PHE A 10 7.14 -4.50 -5.33
C PHE A 10 6.64 -4.18 -3.91
N LEU A 11 7.52 -4.29 -2.89
CA LEU A 11 7.15 -3.99 -1.51
C LEU A 11 6.73 -2.53 -1.34
N LYS A 12 7.50 -1.61 -1.92
CA LYS A 12 7.17 -0.19 -1.95
C LYS A 12 5.83 0.06 -2.66
N LEU A 13 5.60 -0.62 -3.80
CA LEU A 13 4.36 -0.48 -4.56
C LEU A 13 3.14 -0.96 -3.75
N LEU A 14 3.30 -2.04 -2.99
CA LEU A 14 2.26 -2.60 -2.13
C LEU A 14 1.95 -1.69 -0.93
N GLU A 15 2.96 -1.10 -0.29
CA GLU A 15 2.74 -0.11 0.78
C GLU A 15 2.04 1.15 0.24
N SER A 16 2.43 1.62 -0.95
CA SER A 16 1.73 2.71 -1.64
C SER A 16 0.27 2.36 -1.95
N TYR A 17 -0.03 1.11 -2.32
CA TYR A 17 -1.42 0.64 -2.53
C TYR A 17 -2.24 0.72 -1.24
N VAL A 18 -1.65 0.38 -0.10
CA VAL A 18 -2.32 0.51 1.20
C VAL A 18 -2.55 1.98 1.57
N LEU A 19 -1.59 2.86 1.30
CA LEU A 19 -1.76 4.31 1.50
C LEU A 19 -2.86 4.88 0.60
N ASP A 20 -2.93 4.45 -0.66
CA ASP A 20 -3.99 4.82 -1.60
C ASP A 20 -5.37 4.36 -1.09
N ALA A 21 -5.47 3.10 -0.68
CA ALA A 21 -6.71 2.51 -0.16
C ALA A 21 -7.23 3.23 1.10
N THR A 22 -6.32 3.74 1.94
CA THR A 22 -6.65 4.48 3.15
C THR A 22 -6.87 5.98 2.91
N GLY A 23 -6.57 6.49 1.71
CA GLY A 23 -6.71 7.89 1.34
C GLY A 23 -5.56 8.78 1.84
N HIS A 24 -4.42 8.20 2.19
CA HIS A 24 -3.22 8.90 2.69
C HIS A 24 -2.08 8.96 1.67
N LEU A 25 -2.34 8.53 0.42
CA LEU A 25 -1.39 8.74 -0.67
C LEU A 25 -1.52 10.17 -1.21
N ASP A 26 -0.43 10.93 -1.14
CA ASP A 26 -0.38 12.27 -1.72
C ASP A 26 -0.40 12.23 -3.26
N ALA A 27 -0.94 13.28 -3.88
CA ALA A 27 -1.05 13.39 -5.33
C ALA A 27 0.31 13.34 -6.05
N ASP A 28 1.39 13.86 -5.44
CA ASP A 28 2.73 13.79 -6.01
C ASP A 28 3.23 12.33 -6.07
N SER A 29 2.95 11.57 -5.02
CA SER A 29 3.30 10.15 -4.95
C SER A 29 2.47 9.33 -5.95
N ASP A 30 1.17 9.59 -6.08
CA ASP A 30 0.34 8.91 -7.09
C ASP A 30 0.80 9.25 -8.52
N ALA A 31 1.16 10.51 -8.80
CA ALA A 31 1.68 10.92 -10.09
C ALA A 31 3.02 10.23 -10.42
N ALA A 32 3.92 10.13 -9.43
CA ALA A 32 5.20 9.42 -9.60
C ALA A 32 5.00 7.92 -9.88
N LEU A 33 4.09 7.25 -9.16
CA LEU A 33 3.76 5.84 -9.38
C LEU A 33 3.10 5.62 -10.75
N THR A 34 2.22 6.53 -11.15
CA THR A 34 1.55 6.51 -12.45
C THR A 34 2.56 6.67 -13.60
N ALA A 35 3.54 7.58 -13.45
CA ALA A 35 4.62 7.74 -14.43
C ALA A 35 5.51 6.49 -14.56
N MET A 36 5.61 5.69 -13.48
CA MET A 36 6.36 4.43 -13.46
C MET A 36 5.58 3.21 -13.93
N GLU A 37 4.28 3.33 -14.20
CA GLU A 37 3.44 2.25 -14.74
C GLU A 37 4.04 1.47 -15.91
N PRO A 38 4.60 2.10 -16.97
CA PRO A 38 5.22 1.33 -18.06
C PRO A 38 6.34 0.41 -17.55
N GLY A 39 7.19 0.91 -16.64
CA GLY A 39 8.24 0.11 -16.02
C GLY A 39 7.67 -1.02 -15.14
N TYR A 40 6.59 -0.76 -14.40
CA TYR A 40 5.92 -1.80 -13.61
C TYR A 40 5.31 -2.89 -14.48
N ARG A 41 4.72 -2.54 -15.63
CA ARG A 41 4.18 -3.51 -16.59
C ARG A 41 5.27 -4.41 -17.13
N GLU A 42 6.42 -3.85 -17.48
CA GLU A 42 7.60 -4.63 -17.93
C GLU A 42 8.19 -5.50 -16.81
N MET A 43 8.33 -4.95 -15.59
CA MET A 43 8.91 -5.66 -14.46
C MET A 43 8.04 -6.80 -13.93
N PHE A 44 6.71 -6.62 -13.91
CA PHE A 44 5.77 -7.55 -13.30
C PHE A 44 4.98 -8.38 -14.32
N GLY A 45 5.01 -8.02 -15.61
CA GLY A 45 4.29 -8.72 -16.67
C GLY A 45 2.76 -8.52 -16.64
N GLU A 46 2.28 -7.57 -15.84
CA GLU A 46 0.87 -7.26 -15.64
C GLU A 46 0.47 -6.01 -16.44
N ALA A 47 -0.79 -5.93 -16.86
CA ALA A 47 -1.31 -4.78 -17.61
C ALA A 47 -2.24 -3.91 -16.75
N GLY A 48 -2.39 -2.64 -17.15
CA GLY A 48 -3.30 -1.68 -16.50
C GLY A 48 -2.60 -0.69 -15.57
N PRO A 49 -3.36 -0.01 -14.69
CA PRO A 49 -2.81 0.94 -13.75
C PRO A 49 -2.01 0.24 -12.65
N TRP A 50 -1.09 0.94 -12.00
CA TRP A 50 -0.21 0.35 -10.97
C TRP A 50 -1.01 -0.33 -9.84
N ARG A 51 -2.18 0.21 -9.49
CA ARG A 51 -3.14 -0.36 -8.52
C ARG A 51 -3.63 -1.75 -8.95
N ALA A 52 -3.93 -1.92 -10.24
CA ALA A 52 -4.36 -3.20 -10.80
C ALA A 52 -3.20 -4.20 -10.85
N ILE A 53 -1.99 -3.75 -11.13
CA ILE A 53 -0.78 -4.59 -11.09
C ILE A 53 -0.60 -5.18 -9.69
N VAL A 54 -0.75 -4.37 -8.63
CA VAL A 54 -0.67 -4.85 -7.24
C VAL A 54 -1.78 -5.86 -6.95
N ALA A 55 -3.03 -5.54 -7.28
CA ALA A 55 -4.17 -6.42 -7.03
C ALA A 55 -4.03 -7.78 -7.75
N GLN A 56 -3.60 -7.78 -9.01
CA GLN A 56 -3.38 -9.00 -9.78
C GLN A 56 -2.23 -9.84 -9.20
N ARG A 57 -1.09 -9.20 -8.90
CA ARG A 57 0.09 -9.87 -8.36
C ARG A 57 -0.19 -10.53 -7.00
N MET A 58 -0.93 -9.84 -6.14
CA MET A 58 -1.34 -10.34 -4.83
C MET A 58 -2.58 -11.24 -4.87
N ARG A 59 -3.23 -11.34 -6.04
CA ARG A 59 -4.53 -12.02 -6.23
C ARG A 59 -5.57 -11.52 -5.23
N PHE A 60 -5.61 -10.21 -5.02
CA PHE A 60 -6.58 -9.60 -4.13
C PHE A 60 -7.99 -9.73 -4.69
N PRO A 61 -8.98 -10.04 -3.83
CA PRO A 61 -10.37 -10.03 -4.24
C PRO A 61 -10.81 -8.62 -4.61
N GLU A 62 -11.86 -8.52 -5.43
CA GLU A 62 -12.53 -7.25 -5.67
C GLU A 62 -12.98 -6.64 -4.33
N GLY A 63 -12.65 -5.36 -4.12
CA GLY A 63 -12.96 -4.65 -2.87
C GLY A 63 -11.89 -4.74 -1.79
N MET A 64 -10.71 -5.34 -2.04
CA MET A 64 -9.61 -5.36 -1.06
C MET A 64 -9.22 -3.96 -0.55
N ALA A 65 -9.20 -2.94 -1.41
CA ALA A 65 -8.97 -1.56 -0.99
C ALA A 65 -10.00 -1.08 0.05
N GLY A 66 -11.28 -1.45 -0.12
CA GLY A 66 -12.33 -1.16 0.85
C GLY A 66 -12.13 -1.90 2.18
N ALA A 67 -11.69 -3.16 2.13
CA ALA A 67 -11.36 -3.92 3.34
C ALA A 67 -10.17 -3.31 4.10
N ILE A 68 -9.11 -2.89 3.38
CA ILE A 68 -7.95 -2.19 3.97
C ILE A 68 -8.41 -0.89 4.64
N ARG A 69 -9.24 -0.09 3.96
CA ARG A 69 -9.81 1.14 4.51
C ARG A 69 -10.60 0.88 5.78
N GLU A 70 -11.41 -0.17 5.81
CA GLU A 70 -12.20 -0.51 6.99
C GLU A 70 -11.31 -0.92 8.18
N VAL A 71 -10.26 -1.71 7.93
CA VAL A 71 -9.27 -2.09 8.95
C VAL A 71 -8.55 -0.85 9.49
N TRP A 72 -8.16 0.07 8.61
CA TRP A 72 -7.55 1.34 8.99
C TRP A 72 -8.48 2.17 9.88
N GLU A 73 -9.72 2.42 9.46
CA GLU A 73 -10.65 3.27 10.22
C GLU A 73 -10.98 2.67 11.60
N LYS A 74 -11.21 1.35 11.67
CA LYS A 74 -11.42 0.63 12.93
C LYS A 74 -10.18 0.66 13.83
N GLY A 75 -8.99 0.49 13.24
CA GLY A 75 -7.71 0.52 13.94
C GLY A 75 -7.40 1.91 14.48
N ARG A 76 -7.55 2.94 13.65
CA ARG A 76 -7.36 4.36 13.98
C ARG A 76 -8.23 4.78 15.14
N ALA A 77 -9.52 4.45 15.13
CA ALA A 77 -10.43 4.78 16.24
C ALA A 77 -9.96 4.17 17.58
N LYS A 78 -9.55 2.91 17.59
CA LYS A 78 -9.01 2.25 18.79
C LYS A 78 -7.68 2.84 19.23
N PHE A 79 -6.79 3.13 18.27
CA PHE A 79 -5.47 3.69 18.55
C PHE A 79 -5.56 5.09 19.16
N VAL A 80 -6.41 5.95 18.60
CA VAL A 80 -6.68 7.29 19.15
C VAL A 80 -7.29 7.20 20.54
N ALA A 81 -8.24 6.28 20.76
CA ALA A 81 -8.84 6.08 22.09
C ALA A 81 -7.83 5.60 23.15
N ALA A 82 -6.84 4.80 22.75
CA ALA A 82 -5.84 4.24 23.66
C ALA A 82 -4.63 5.17 23.90
N ASN A 83 -4.18 5.89 22.87
CA ASN A 83 -2.92 6.65 22.89
C ASN A 83 -3.12 8.17 22.88
N GLY A 84 -4.30 8.67 22.50
CA GLY A 84 -4.61 10.10 22.45
C GLY A 84 -4.07 10.86 21.24
N TYR A 85 -3.50 10.17 20.25
CA TYR A 85 -3.02 10.77 19.00
C TYR A 85 -3.31 9.88 17.78
N GLU A 86 -3.20 10.44 16.58
CA GLU A 86 -3.46 9.72 15.33
C GLU A 86 -2.31 8.76 14.97
N PRO A 87 -2.59 7.52 14.56
CA PRO A 87 -1.56 6.62 14.07
C PRO A 87 -0.96 7.14 12.76
N ASP A 88 0.32 6.87 12.55
CA ASP A 88 0.99 7.20 11.29
C ASP A 88 0.53 6.24 10.18
N PRO A 89 -0.01 6.75 9.05
CA PRO A 89 -0.49 5.91 7.95
C PRO A 89 0.62 5.10 7.27
N ALA A 90 1.85 5.63 7.21
CA ALA A 90 2.99 4.94 6.62
C ALA A 90 3.51 3.83 7.55
N GLU A 91 3.46 4.02 8.87
CA GLU A 91 3.70 2.92 9.80
C GLU A 91 2.61 1.85 9.68
N PHE A 92 1.34 2.24 9.59
CA PHE A 92 0.25 1.27 9.39
C PHE A 92 0.42 0.48 8.10
N SER A 93 0.72 1.13 6.97
CA SER A 93 0.93 0.43 5.70
C SER A 93 2.08 -0.56 5.80
N ARG A 94 3.19 -0.14 6.42
CA ARG A 94 4.34 -0.99 6.69
C ARG A 94 3.97 -2.22 7.53
N PHE A 95 3.31 -2.02 8.67
CA PHE A 95 2.91 -3.11 9.56
C PHE A 95 1.87 -4.04 8.92
N PHE A 96 0.90 -3.48 8.20
CA PHE A 96 -0.12 -4.24 7.49
C PHE A 96 0.52 -5.17 6.47
N VAL A 97 1.47 -4.65 5.67
CA VAL A 97 2.17 -5.44 4.66
C VAL A 97 3.06 -6.50 5.30
N ASP A 98 3.81 -6.15 6.34
CA ASP A 98 4.69 -7.09 7.06
C ASP A 98 3.90 -8.25 7.69
N THR A 99 2.72 -7.94 8.25
CA THR A 99 1.84 -8.92 8.91
C THR A 99 1.12 -9.83 7.94
N ASN A 100 0.58 -9.28 6.84
CA ASN A 100 -0.24 -10.05 5.90
C ASN A 100 0.58 -10.73 4.80
N PHE A 101 1.77 -10.20 4.49
CA PHE A 101 2.62 -10.68 3.42
C PHE A 101 4.06 -10.88 3.91
N PRO A 102 4.27 -11.75 4.91
CA PRO A 102 5.61 -12.10 5.38
C PRO A 102 6.40 -12.70 4.20
N HIS A 103 7.58 -12.13 3.96
CA HIS A 103 8.51 -12.55 2.90
C HIS A 103 9.34 -13.76 3.30
#